data_AF-A0A7S1WA07-F1
#
_entry.id   AF-A0A7S1WA07-F1
#
_cell.length_a   1.000
_cell.length_b   1.000
_cell.length_c   1.000
_cell.angle_alpha   90.00
_cell.angle_beta   90.00
_cell.angle_gamma   90.00
#
_symmetry.space_group_name_H-M   'P 1'
#
loop_
_entity.id
_entity.type
_entity.pdbx_description
1 polymer ?
#
loop_
_entity_poly.entity_id
_entity_poly.type
_entity_poly.pdbx_seq_one_letter_code
_entity_poly.pdbx_strand_id
1 'polypeptide(L)'
;WLPCLGAVDESRSPASVRWLTYDDVQLLVSQVTTGLRSLGLRRGSRLGVLADSSADVVIVDLACLVMGVVTAPLAGDPATIRCQLQTAQCSVAVVTRYRLGQILDTRATSLRAVVLCDGSLLGTAPPAGAAEERDRRDAVDKGLR
;
A
#
# COMPACT_ATOMS: atom_id res chain seq x y z
N TRP A 1 8.40 -4.30 -21.97
CA TRP A 1 7.57 -3.97 -20.80
C TRP A 1 7.46 -2.46 -20.70
N LEU A 2 6.25 -1.91 -20.59
CA LEU A 2 6.00 -0.46 -20.52
C LEU A 2 6.10 0.03 -19.06
N PRO A 3 6.65 1.24 -18.83
CA PRO A 3 6.63 1.86 -17.50
C PRO A 3 5.19 2.18 -17.09
N CYS A 4 4.84 1.97 -15.82
CA CYS A 4 3.49 2.21 -15.30
C CYS A 4 3.45 3.22 -14.15
N LEU A 5 4.32 3.07 -13.15
CA LEU A 5 4.30 3.85 -11.92
C LEU A 5 5.71 4.38 -11.66
N GLY A 6 5.84 5.70 -11.69
CA GLY A 6 7.09 6.39 -11.37
C GLY A 6 7.14 6.75 -9.89
N ALA A 7 8.30 6.57 -9.29
CA ALA A 7 8.57 7.03 -7.94
C ALA A 7 9.92 7.76 -7.90
N VAL A 8 9.97 8.83 -7.12
CA VAL A 8 11.22 9.58 -6.94
C VAL A 8 12.09 8.79 -5.97
N ASP A 9 13.25 8.35 -6.43
CA ASP A 9 14.27 7.76 -5.57
C ASP A 9 15.17 8.88 -5.05
N GLU A 10 14.85 9.35 -3.83
CA GLU A 10 15.61 10.39 -3.14
C GLU A 10 16.94 9.87 -2.56
N SER A 11 17.15 8.55 -2.51
CA SER A 11 18.40 7.97 -2.00
C SER A 11 19.57 8.08 -2.99
N ARG A 12 19.27 8.35 -4.27
CA ARG A 12 20.25 8.50 -5.35
C ARG A 12 20.51 9.98 -5.63
N SER A 13 21.79 10.37 -5.76
CA SER A 13 22.17 11.71 -6.22
C SER A 13 22.79 11.62 -7.62
N PRO A 14 22.23 12.31 -8.65
CA PRO A 14 21.03 13.15 -8.60
C PRO A 14 19.75 12.33 -8.42
N ALA A 15 18.72 12.96 -7.83
CA ALA A 15 17.40 12.36 -7.63
C ALA A 15 16.88 11.83 -8.97
N SER A 16 16.63 10.52 -9.02
CA SER A 16 16.23 9.84 -10.26
C SER A 16 14.84 9.24 -10.10
N VAL A 17 14.04 9.29 -11.15
CA VAL A 17 12.74 8.61 -11.16
C VAL A 17 12.97 7.14 -11.47
N ARG A 18 12.60 6.27 -10.53
CA ARG A 18 12.52 4.83 -10.76
C ARG A 18 11.13 4.50 -11.28
N TRP A 19 11.09 3.81 -12.42
CA TRP A 19 9.84 3.34 -13.01
C TRP A 19 9.63 1.87 -12.69
N LEU A 20 8.43 1.54 -12.22
CA LEU A 20 7.95 0.18 -12.10
C LEU A 20 7.17 -0.23 -13.35
N THR A 21 7.23 -1.51 -13.70
CA THR A 21 6.33 -2.11 -14.70
C THR A 21 5.03 -2.56 -14.04
N TYR A 22 4.00 -2.83 -14.85
CA TYR A 22 2.72 -3.34 -14.33
C TYR A 22 2.88 -4.64 -13.53
N ASP A 23 3.80 -5.50 -13.94
CA ASP A 23 4.11 -6.75 -13.24
C ASP A 23 4.74 -6.48 -11.86
N ASP A 24 5.68 -5.53 -11.79
CA ASP A 24 6.29 -5.14 -10.51
C ASP A 24 5.23 -4.60 -9.54
N VAL A 25 4.33 -3.73 -10.05
CA VAL A 25 3.21 -3.22 -9.26
C VAL A 25 2.30 -4.34 -8.81
N GLN A 26 1.95 -5.29 -9.68
CA GLN A 26 1.11 -6.43 -9.32
C GLN A 26 1.74 -7.30 -8.22
N LEU A 27 3.06 -7.51 -8.26
CA LEU A 27 3.78 -8.25 -7.22
C LEU A 27 3.77 -7.51 -5.88
N LEU A 28 4.01 -6.20 -5.90
CA LEU A 28 3.97 -5.36 -4.69
C LEU A 28 2.55 -5.32 -4.10
N VAL A 29 1.53 -5.14 -4.95
CA VAL A 29 0.12 -5.20 -4.55
C VAL A 29 -0.20 -6.52 -3.86
N SER A 30 0.25 -7.65 -4.41
CA SER A 30 0.02 -8.98 -3.84
C SER A 30 0.69 -9.16 -2.46
N GLN A 31 1.89 -8.61 -2.28
CA GLN A 31 2.58 -8.62 -0.99
C GLN A 31 1.86 -7.76 0.04
N VAL A 32 1.48 -6.54 -0.34
CA VAL A 32 0.73 -5.61 0.53
C VAL A 32 -0.61 -6.22 0.92
N THR A 33 -1.35 -6.83 -0.03
CA THR A 33 -2.59 -7.55 0.27
C THR A 33 -2.40 -8.64 1.34
N THR A 34 -1.29 -9.39 1.26
CA THR A 34 -0.97 -10.43 2.25
C THR A 34 -0.70 -9.82 3.63
N GLY A 35 0.09 -8.74 3.68
CA GLY A 35 0.37 -7.98 4.90
C GLY A 35 -0.90 -7.40 5.52
N LEU A 36 -1.74 -6.74 4.73
CA LEU A 36 -3.00 -6.15 5.19
C LEU A 36 -3.99 -7.20 5.70
N ARG A 37 -4.05 -8.38 5.07
CA ARG A 37 -4.84 -9.52 5.56
C ARG A 37 -4.34 -10.02 6.91
N SER A 38 -3.02 -10.05 7.12
CA SER A 38 -2.43 -10.44 8.41
C SER A 38 -2.77 -9.46 9.54
N LEU A 39 -2.99 -8.17 9.21
CA LEU A 39 -3.48 -7.15 10.15
C LEU A 39 -4.99 -7.30 10.48
N GLY A 40 -5.67 -8.26 9.87
CA GLY A 40 -7.08 -8.58 10.12
C GLY A 40 -8.07 -7.86 9.20
N LEU A 41 -7.59 -7.17 8.15
CA LEU A 41 -8.48 -6.58 7.15
C LEU A 41 -9.16 -7.67 6.31
N ARG A 42 -10.46 -7.52 6.11
CA ARG A 42 -11.31 -8.41 5.32
C ARG A 42 -12.17 -7.58 4.37
N ARG A 43 -12.84 -8.25 3.45
CA ARG A 43 -13.82 -7.60 2.57
C ARG A 43 -14.85 -6.82 3.40
N GLY A 44 -15.07 -5.55 3.06
CA GLY A 44 -15.95 -4.64 3.79
C GLY A 44 -15.32 -3.96 5.02
N SER A 45 -14.09 -4.32 5.41
CA SER A 45 -13.29 -3.53 6.36
C SER A 45 -12.95 -2.16 5.77
N ARG A 46 -12.55 -1.23 6.64
CA ARG A 46 -12.26 0.15 6.27
C ARG A 46 -10.86 0.53 6.71
N LEU A 47 -10.12 1.15 5.80
CA LEU A 47 -8.74 1.59 5.99
C LEU A 47 -8.72 3.11 5.96
N GLY A 48 -8.26 3.73 7.04
CA GLY A 48 -8.02 5.18 7.05
C GLY A 48 -6.77 5.53 6.27
N VAL A 49 -6.78 6.62 5.49
CA VAL A 49 -5.61 7.06 4.72
C VAL A 49 -5.29 8.51 5.08
N LEU A 50 -4.19 8.70 5.82
CA LEU A 50 -3.61 10.00 6.19
C LEU A 50 -2.20 10.11 5.59
N ALA A 51 -2.12 10.10 4.27
CA ALA A 51 -0.85 10.10 3.55
C ALA A 51 -0.92 11.03 2.34
N ASP A 52 0.22 11.58 1.94
CA ASP A 52 0.29 12.31 0.67
C ASP A 52 0.36 11.33 -0.51
N SER A 53 0.03 11.85 -1.69
CA SER A 53 0.12 11.14 -2.96
C SER A 53 1.54 10.63 -3.20
N SER A 54 1.76 9.34 -3.01
CA SER A 54 3.02 8.64 -3.25
C SER A 54 2.77 7.29 -3.91
N ALA A 55 3.79 6.71 -4.55
CA ALA A 55 3.69 5.40 -5.19
C ALA A 55 3.26 4.30 -4.19
N ASP A 56 3.75 4.37 -2.95
CA ASP A 56 3.38 3.46 -1.87
C ASP A 56 1.88 3.50 -1.59
N VAL A 57 1.29 4.70 -1.48
CA VAL A 57 -0.14 4.89 -1.22
C VAL A 57 -0.97 4.35 -2.38
N VAL A 58 -0.51 4.54 -3.63
CA VAL A 58 -1.17 3.98 -4.81
C VAL A 58 -1.16 2.44 -4.77
N ILE A 59 -0.03 1.83 -4.42
CA ILE A 59 0.07 0.36 -4.28
C ILE A 59 -0.87 -0.14 -3.18
N VAL A 60 -0.95 0.57 -2.05
CA VAL A 60 -1.85 0.22 -0.94
C VAL A 60 -3.32 0.36 -1.35
N ASP A 61 -3.69 1.40 -2.08
CA ASP A 61 -5.06 1.60 -2.56
C ASP A 61 -5.46 0.49 -3.55
N LEU A 62 -4.57 0.13 -4.50
CA LEU A 62 -4.76 -1.02 -5.38
C LEU A 62 -4.93 -2.33 -4.59
N ALA A 63 -4.13 -2.55 -3.55
CA ALA A 63 -4.26 -3.71 -2.67
C ALA A 63 -5.61 -3.74 -1.93
N CYS A 64 -6.15 -2.58 -1.55
CA CYS A 64 -7.47 -2.46 -0.94
C CYS A 64 -8.58 -2.83 -1.93
N LEU A 65 -8.49 -2.34 -3.18
CA LEU A 65 -9.42 -2.68 -4.25
C LEU A 65 -9.45 -4.19 -4.50
N VAL A 66 -8.29 -4.85 -4.55
CA VAL A 66 -8.17 -6.31 -4.70
C VAL A 66 -8.84 -7.07 -3.55
N MET A 67 -8.72 -6.58 -2.31
CA MET A 67 -9.34 -7.21 -1.14
C MET A 67 -10.82 -6.86 -0.94
N GLY A 68 -11.33 -5.84 -1.63
CA GLY A 68 -12.64 -5.25 -1.35
C GLY A 68 -12.69 -4.53 0.01
N VAL A 69 -11.59 -3.89 0.40
CA VAL A 69 -11.50 -2.99 1.56
C VAL A 69 -11.82 -1.57 1.11
N VAL A 70 -12.57 -0.83 1.92
CA VAL A 70 -12.96 0.55 1.64
C VAL A 70 -11.89 1.50 2.19
N THR A 71 -11.32 2.36 1.34
CA THR A 71 -10.40 3.41 1.78
C THR A 71 -11.18 4.67 2.18
N ALA A 72 -10.83 5.24 3.33
CA ALA A 72 -11.45 6.45 3.88
C ALA A 72 -10.38 7.53 4.02
N PRO A 73 -10.44 8.64 3.26
CA PRO A 73 -9.46 9.71 3.36
C PRO A 73 -9.59 10.43 4.70
N LEU A 74 -8.46 10.66 5.35
CA LEU A 74 -8.38 11.38 6.62
C LEU A 74 -7.74 12.74 6.40
N ALA A 75 -8.36 13.78 6.95
CA ALA A 75 -7.85 15.15 6.82
C ALA A 75 -8.34 16.03 7.98
N GLY A 76 -7.56 17.06 8.30
CA GLY A 76 -7.86 18.04 9.34
C GLY A 76 -6.93 17.91 10.55
N ASP A 77 -7.36 18.48 11.68
CA ASP A 77 -6.66 18.41 12.95
C ASP A 77 -6.82 17.02 13.64
N PRO A 78 -6.04 16.70 14.69
CA PRO A 78 -6.17 15.42 15.39
C PRO A 78 -7.56 15.12 15.96
N ALA A 79 -8.35 16.09 16.42
CA ALA A 79 -9.70 15.82 16.91
C ALA A 79 -10.64 15.43 15.76
N THR A 80 -10.51 16.10 14.62
CA THR A 80 -11.25 15.79 13.39
C THR A 80 -10.89 14.41 12.85
N ILE A 81 -9.60 14.07 12.78
CA ILE A 81 -9.13 12.75 12.35
C ILE A 81 -9.66 11.66 13.29
N ARG A 82 -9.68 11.90 14.61
CA ARG A 82 -10.26 10.95 15.59
C ARG A 82 -11.72 10.69 15.26
N CYS A 83 -12.50 11.75 15.05
CA CYS A 83 -13.92 11.66 14.73
C CYS A 83 -14.15 10.86 13.43
N GLN A 84 -13.36 11.12 12.39
CA GLN A 84 -13.42 10.38 11.12
C GLN A 84 -13.09 8.90 11.32
N LEU A 85 -12.02 8.56 12.04
CA LEU A 85 -11.64 7.18 12.35
C LEU A 85 -12.74 6.43 13.11
N GLN A 86 -13.37 7.08 14.09
CA GLN A 86 -14.44 6.48 14.90
C GLN A 86 -15.73 6.32 14.11
N THR A 87 -16.12 7.33 13.33
CA THR A 87 -17.33 7.32 12.49
C THR A 87 -17.20 6.26 11.39
N ALA A 88 -16.03 6.21 10.75
CA ALA A 88 -15.72 5.21 9.75
C ALA A 88 -15.45 3.84 10.38
N GLN A 89 -15.26 3.70 11.69
CA GLN A 89 -14.86 2.44 12.35
C GLN A 89 -13.59 1.84 11.72
N CYS A 90 -12.63 2.69 11.36
CA CYS A 90 -11.36 2.23 10.78
C CYS A 90 -10.49 1.58 11.86
N SER A 91 -10.10 0.32 11.63
CA SER A 91 -9.21 -0.44 12.52
C SER A 91 -7.74 -0.31 12.17
N VAL A 92 -7.44 0.03 10.92
CA VAL A 92 -6.08 0.22 10.41
C VAL A 92 -6.03 1.58 9.70
N ALA A 93 -4.90 2.29 9.80
CA ALA A 93 -4.65 3.50 9.04
C ALA A 93 -3.30 3.48 8.34
N VAL A 94 -3.22 4.05 7.15
CA VAL A 94 -2.00 4.25 6.37
C VAL A 94 -1.57 5.70 6.52
N VAL A 95 -0.29 5.92 6.82
CA VAL A 95 0.20 7.24 7.19
C VAL A 95 1.61 7.46 6.66
N THR A 96 1.90 8.66 6.16
CA THR A 96 3.28 9.04 5.79
C THR A 96 4.07 9.43 7.04
N ARG A 97 5.40 9.25 7.02
CA ARG A 97 6.27 9.44 8.19
C ARG A 97 6.13 10.77 8.92
N TYR A 98 5.99 11.89 8.21
CA TYR A 98 5.87 13.20 8.85
C TYR A 98 4.48 13.44 9.47
N ARG A 99 3.43 12.68 9.08
CA ARG A 99 2.09 12.71 9.70
C ARG A 99 1.91 11.70 10.83
N LEU A 100 2.93 10.88 11.11
CA LEU A 100 2.87 9.86 12.16
C LEU A 100 2.61 10.45 13.54
N GLY A 101 3.16 11.62 13.87
CA GLY A 101 2.85 12.30 15.14
C GLY A 101 1.35 12.59 15.26
N GLN A 102 0.75 13.09 14.18
CA GLN A 102 -0.66 13.48 14.13
C GLN A 102 -1.63 12.30 14.35
N ILE A 103 -1.30 11.11 13.81
CA ILE A 103 -2.12 9.89 14.00
C ILE A 103 -1.92 9.26 15.38
N LEU A 104 -0.81 9.55 16.07
CA LEU A 104 -0.58 9.05 17.42
C LEU A 104 -1.24 9.98 18.45
N ASP A 105 -1.24 11.29 18.20
CA ASP A 105 -1.88 12.30 19.06
C ASP A 105 -3.41 12.21 19.07
N THR A 106 -3.99 11.60 18.04
CA THR A 106 -5.43 11.38 17.91
C THR A 106 -5.98 10.54 19.07
N ARG A 107 -5.18 9.59 19.59
CA ARG A 107 -5.56 8.62 20.64
C ARG A 107 -6.89 7.90 20.36
N ALA A 108 -7.13 7.55 19.09
CA ALA A 108 -8.34 6.85 18.68
C ALA A 108 -8.36 5.41 19.23
N THR A 109 -9.43 5.04 19.93
CA THR A 109 -9.59 3.70 20.51
C THR A 109 -9.91 2.61 19.49
N SER A 110 -10.41 2.99 18.31
CA SER A 110 -10.72 2.06 17.22
C SER A 110 -9.48 1.59 16.45
N LEU A 111 -8.38 2.34 16.52
CA LEU A 111 -7.18 2.11 15.72
C LEU A 111 -6.30 1.04 16.37
N ARG A 112 -6.11 -0.09 15.68
CA ARG A 112 -5.28 -1.22 16.14
C ARG A 112 -3.88 -1.20 15.55
N ALA A 113 -3.75 -0.78 14.30
CA ALA A 113 -2.48 -0.78 13.58
C ALA A 113 -2.34 0.46 12.71
N VAL A 114 -1.10 0.92 12.59
CA VAL A 114 -0.70 2.01 11.69
C VAL A 114 0.33 1.44 10.71
N VAL A 115 0.06 1.59 9.41
CA VAL A 115 0.96 1.22 8.33
C VAL A 115 1.69 2.48 7.90
N LEU A 116 3.02 2.44 7.97
CA LEU A 116 3.87 3.55 7.57
C LEU A 116 4.23 3.43 6.09
N CYS A 117 3.95 4.48 5.30
CA CYS A 117 4.47 4.63 3.95
C CYS A 117 5.63 5.62 3.97
N ASP A 118 6.84 5.13 3.69
CA ASP A 118 8.09 5.90 3.73
C ASP A 118 8.92 5.77 2.44
N GLY A 119 8.33 5.23 1.36
CA GLY A 119 9.01 4.98 0.09
C GLY A 119 9.80 3.67 0.06
N SER A 120 9.83 2.91 1.16
CA SER A 120 10.63 1.67 1.24
C SER A 120 10.04 0.50 0.47
N LEU A 121 8.75 0.53 0.10
CA LEU A 121 8.12 -0.53 -0.70
C LEU A 121 8.77 -0.70 -2.08
N LEU A 122 9.47 0.33 -2.55
CA LEU A 122 10.24 0.32 -3.79
C LEU A 122 11.63 -0.29 -3.60
N GLY A 123 12.19 -0.22 -2.38
CA GLY A 123 13.49 -0.76 -2.03
C GLY A 123 13.46 -2.28 -1.78
N THR A 124 12.30 -2.83 -1.43
CA THR A 124 12.11 -4.27 -1.36
C THR A 124 12.11 -4.84 -2.78
N ALA A 125 13.21 -5.48 -3.17
CA ALA A 125 13.26 -6.25 -4.40
C ALA A 125 12.05 -7.20 -4.45
N PRO A 126 11.34 -7.31 -5.58
CA PRO A 126 10.29 -8.31 -5.71
C PRO A 126 10.89 -9.68 -5.35
N PRO A 127 10.20 -10.52 -4.58
CA PRO A 127 10.72 -11.81 -4.17
C PRO A 127 11.10 -12.59 -5.43
N ALA A 128 12.33 -13.12 -5.44
CA ALA A 128 12.94 -13.80 -6.58
C ALA A 128 12.07 -14.91 -7.21
N GLY A 129 11.05 -15.40 -6.50
CA GLY A 129 10.09 -16.41 -6.98
C GLY A 129 9.07 -15.93 -8.03
N ALA A 130 8.97 -14.63 -8.34
CA ALA A 130 8.12 -14.18 -9.45
C ALA A 130 8.65 -14.60 -10.83
N ALA A 131 9.95 -14.86 -10.95
CA ALA A 131 10.55 -15.41 -12.15
C ALA A 131 10.22 -16.91 -12.34
N GLU A 132 10.02 -17.66 -11.25
CA GLU A 132 9.67 -19.09 -11.31
C GLU A 132 8.18 -19.33 -11.61
N GLU A 133 7.29 -18.44 -11.14
CA GLU A 133 5.86 -18.51 -11.49
C GLU A 133 5.60 -18.06 -12.95
N ARG A 134 6.50 -17.22 -13.52
CA ARG A 134 6.54 -16.86 -14.95
C ARG A 134 6.79 -18.09 -15.83
N ASP A 135 7.74 -18.95 -15.46
CA ASP A 135 8.05 -20.18 -16.21
C ASP A 135 6.90 -21.20 -16.14
N ARG A 136 6.19 -21.29 -15.00
CA ARG A 136 5.03 -22.19 -14.87
C ARG A 136 3.82 -21.75 -15.69
N ARG A 137 3.52 -20.45 -15.80
CA ARG A 137 2.39 -19.97 -16.63
C ARG A 137 2.70 -20.05 -18.12
N ASP A 138 3.93 -19.73 -18.53
CA ASP A 138 4.37 -19.84 -19.92
C ASP A 138 4.49 -21.31 -20.38
N ALA A 139 4.79 -22.24 -19.47
CA ALA A 139 4.77 -23.68 -19.73
C ALA A 139 3.35 -24.24 -19.89
N VAL A 140 2.37 -23.74 -19.13
CA VAL A 140 0.96 -24.11 -19.29
C VAL A 140 0.40 -23.64 -20.63
N ASP A 141 0.76 -22.44 -21.08
CA ASP A 141 0.28 -21.88 -22.35
C ASP A 141 0.96 -22.52 -23.58
N LYS A 142 2.19 -23.04 -23.43
CA LYS A 142 2.88 -23.83 -24.47
C LYS A 142 2.44 -25.31 -24.52
N GLY A 143 1.84 -25.84 -23.46
CA GLY A 143 1.31 -27.21 -23.41
C GLY A 143 -0.07 -27.40 -24.03
N LEU A 144 -0.72 -26.32 -24.48
CA LEU A 144 -2.07 -26.32 -25.06
C LEU A 144 -2.08 -26.14 -26.59
N ARG A 145 -0.94 -26.36 -27.26
CA ARG A 145 -0.84 -26.36 -28.73
C ARG A 145 -0.57 -27.74 -29.29
#